data_AF-A0A9D2Y2W2-F1
#
_entry.id   AF-A0A9D2Y2W2-F1
#
_cell.length_a   1.000
_cell.length_b   1.000
_cell.length_c   1.000
_cell.angle_alpha   90.00
_cell.angle_beta   90.00
_cell.angle_gamma   90.00
#
_symmetry.space_group_name_H-M   'P 1'
#
loop_
_entity.id
_entity.type
_entity.pdbx_description
1 polymer ?
#
loop_
_entity_poly.entity_id
_entity_poly.type
_entity_poly.pdbx_seq_one_letter_code
_entity_poly.pdbx_strand_id
1 'polypeptide(L)'
;MKSRAVLSSLFGFTSTATAVSYIPKRRRNVLLLSTKHHQVQIQEGPQQKPTVIIDYNRCKGAVDNLDKLVATYSCRRKTRRWPMSLFCNMLDVSAYNALVLWLSVEPAWNQQKRSIRRRLFLQELGTSMVRPAQARRTRLPRSSSAAALLEVQQQVEPGPAQEQTKKRCHLCRGKRSVHARFCHACGQAVCKEHSTVVCSACSC
;
A
#
# COMPACT_ATOMS: atom_id res chain seq x y z
N MET A 1 44.98 -2.32 22.41
CA MET A 1 44.19 -1.54 23.39
C MET A 1 43.87 -2.41 24.62
N LYS A 2 44.77 -2.50 25.62
CA LYS A 2 44.60 -3.41 26.78
C LYS A 2 44.19 -2.72 28.11
N SER A 3 43.92 -1.41 28.16
CA SER A 3 43.77 -0.70 29.46
C SER A 3 42.71 0.41 29.56
N ARG A 4 41.83 0.62 28.59
CA ARG A 4 40.82 1.70 28.71
C ARG A 4 39.65 1.31 29.62
N ALA A 5 39.31 2.18 30.57
CA ALA A 5 38.18 2.01 31.46
C ALA A 5 36.85 1.97 30.69
N VAL A 6 35.88 1.21 31.21
CA VAL A 6 34.50 1.20 30.68
C VAL A 6 33.89 2.58 30.90
N LEU A 7 33.06 3.03 29.95
CA LEU A 7 32.46 4.36 29.86
C LEU A 7 33.45 5.50 29.60
N SER A 8 34.75 5.21 29.39
CA SER A 8 35.72 6.24 29.00
C SER A 8 35.56 6.66 27.54
N SER A 9 35.86 7.93 27.26
CA SER A 9 35.88 8.51 25.91
C SER A 9 37.22 9.18 25.62
N LEU A 10 37.69 9.09 24.37
CA LEU A 10 38.83 9.84 23.85
C LEU A 10 38.37 10.63 22.64
N PHE A 11 38.93 11.83 22.48
CA PHE A 11 38.61 12.76 21.40
C PHE A 11 39.90 13.12 20.66
N GLY A 12 39.85 13.09 19.34
CA GLY A 12 40.90 13.60 18.47
C GLY A 12 40.32 14.69 17.58
N PHE A 13 41.03 15.81 17.45
CA PHE A 13 40.55 17.00 16.75
C PHE A 13 41.42 17.32 15.55
N THR A 14 40.76 17.79 14.50
CA THR A 14 41.36 18.49 13.36
C THR A 14 40.67 19.83 13.20
N SER A 15 41.10 20.66 12.26
CA SER A 15 40.45 21.94 11.97
C SER A 15 38.98 21.81 11.55
N THR A 16 38.58 20.68 10.97
CA THR A 16 37.24 20.49 10.38
C THR A 16 36.46 19.31 10.95
N ALA A 17 37.09 18.42 11.72
CA ALA A 17 36.45 17.20 12.21
C ALA A 17 36.97 16.76 13.58
N THR A 18 36.11 16.03 14.29
CA THR A 18 36.39 15.39 15.58
C THR A 18 36.14 13.89 15.48
N ALA A 19 37.15 13.09 15.82
CA ALA A 19 37.04 11.66 16.01
C ALA A 19 36.79 11.35 17.49
N VAL A 20 35.85 10.45 17.77
CA VAL A 20 35.48 10.02 19.12
C VAL A 20 35.65 8.51 19.24
N SER A 21 36.31 8.07 20.29
CA SER A 21 36.41 6.66 20.67
C SER A 21 35.84 6.44 22.06
N TYR A 22 34.74 5.72 22.15
CA TYR A 22 34.00 5.44 23.39
C TYR A 22 33.98 3.94 23.70
N ILE A 23 34.21 3.58 24.96
CA ILE A 23 34.22 2.18 25.43
C ILE A 23 32.93 1.87 26.19
N PRO A 24 31.83 1.43 25.53
CA PRO A 24 30.59 1.15 26.23
C PRO A 24 30.68 -0.06 27.17
N LYS A 25 31.50 -1.05 26.82
CA LYS A 25 31.67 -2.32 27.55
C LYS A 25 33.10 -2.84 27.36
N ARG A 26 33.57 -3.71 28.25
CA ARG A 26 34.90 -4.35 28.14
C ARG A 26 35.06 -4.99 26.75
N ARG A 27 36.19 -4.73 26.09
CA ARG A 27 36.53 -5.22 24.73
C ARG A 27 35.60 -4.74 23.59
N ARG A 28 34.75 -3.73 23.82
CA ARG A 28 33.95 -3.09 22.76
C ARG A 28 34.34 -1.62 22.65
N ASN A 29 34.54 -1.14 21.44
CA ASN A 29 34.87 0.25 21.14
C ASN A 29 33.89 0.76 20.07
N VAL A 30 33.34 1.95 20.29
CA VAL A 30 32.54 2.69 19.32
C VAL A 30 33.40 3.84 18.83
N LEU A 31 33.69 3.84 17.53
CA LEU A 31 34.39 4.91 16.84
C LEU A 31 33.38 5.70 16.01
N LEU A 32 33.37 7.02 16.17
CA LEU A 32 32.60 7.93 15.34
C LEU A 32 33.47 9.08 14.87
N LEU A 33 33.17 9.60 13.69
CA LEU A 33 33.75 10.82 13.15
C LEU A 33 32.61 11.83 12.97
N SER A 34 32.85 13.09 13.33
CA SER A 34 31.87 14.16 13.14
C SER A 34 32.52 15.46 12.71
N THR A 35 31.92 16.12 11.74
CA THR A 35 32.25 17.48 11.29
C THR A 35 31.36 18.55 11.93
N LYS A 36 30.39 18.15 12.76
CA LYS A 36 29.46 19.07 13.47
C LYS A 36 29.96 19.45 14.86
N HIS A 37 30.63 18.51 15.53
CA HIS A 37 31.01 18.65 16.93
C HIS A 37 32.49 19.00 17.00
N HIS A 38 32.84 20.17 17.56
CA HIS A 38 34.23 20.66 17.69
C HIS A 38 34.69 20.79 19.14
N GLN A 39 33.86 20.39 20.10
CA GLN A 39 34.17 20.46 21.53
C GLN A 39 33.92 19.10 22.18
N VAL A 40 34.65 18.84 23.27
CA VAL A 40 34.37 17.69 24.13
C VAL A 40 33.07 17.96 24.88
N GLN A 41 32.04 17.19 24.55
CA GLN A 41 30.77 17.22 25.28
C GLN A 41 30.37 15.78 25.59
N ILE A 42 30.21 15.51 26.88
CA ILE A 42 29.79 14.21 27.42
C ILE A 42 28.55 14.49 28.25
N GLN A 43 27.48 13.73 27.99
CA GLN A 43 26.25 13.87 28.75
C GLN A 43 26.42 13.28 30.15
N GLU A 44 26.05 14.05 31.17
CA GLU A 44 25.99 13.57 32.54
C GLU A 44 24.92 12.47 32.68
N GLY A 45 25.34 11.32 33.20
CA GLY A 45 24.48 10.16 33.35
C GLY A 45 25.27 8.87 33.52
N PRO A 46 24.58 7.76 33.85
CA PRO A 46 25.23 6.49 34.19
C PRO A 46 26.03 5.87 33.03
N GLN A 47 25.82 6.34 31.80
CA GLN A 47 26.52 5.85 30.61
C GLN A 47 27.60 6.80 30.10
N GLN A 48 27.72 8.03 30.61
CA GLN A 48 28.74 9.01 30.19
C GLN A 48 28.95 9.07 28.67
N LYS A 49 27.86 9.11 27.90
CA LYS A 49 27.93 9.05 26.44
C LYS A 49 28.35 10.41 25.86
N PRO A 50 29.34 10.44 24.96
CA PRO A 50 29.62 11.62 24.13
C PRO A 50 28.37 12.10 23.38
N THR A 51 28.16 13.41 23.32
CA THR A 51 27.06 14.03 22.55
C THR A 51 27.04 13.56 21.10
N VAL A 52 28.22 13.37 20.49
CA VAL A 52 28.37 12.82 19.13
C VAL A 52 27.65 11.49 18.95
N ILE A 53 27.74 10.60 19.94
CA ILE A 53 27.11 9.27 19.91
C ILE A 53 25.59 9.40 20.09
N ILE A 54 25.14 10.34 20.92
CA ILE A 54 23.71 10.58 21.15
C ILE A 54 23.06 11.10 19.88
N ASP A 55 23.66 12.13 19.26
CA ASP A 55 23.20 12.71 18.01
C ASP A 55 23.20 11.68 16.87
N TYR A 56 24.26 10.89 16.75
CA TYR A 56 24.30 9.78 15.80
C TYR A 56 23.15 8.79 16.02
N ASN A 57 22.91 8.37 17.26
CA ASN A 57 21.83 7.43 17.57
C ASN A 57 20.43 8.00 17.30
N ARG A 58 20.24 9.32 17.44
CA ARG A 58 18.98 10.00 17.12
C ARG A 58 18.66 9.94 15.63
N CYS A 59 19.69 10.03 14.78
CA CYS A 59 19.51 10.11 13.33
C CYS A 59 19.68 8.77 12.58
N LYS A 60 20.51 7.85 13.10
CA LYS A 60 20.88 6.61 12.38
C LYS A 60 19.70 5.71 12.02
N GLY A 61 18.59 5.80 12.76
CA GLY A 61 17.43 4.92 12.56
C GLY A 61 16.50 5.32 11.42
N ALA A 62 16.71 6.47 10.78
CA ALA A 62 15.77 6.97 9.76
C ALA A 62 15.58 5.99 8.59
N VAL A 63 16.68 5.48 8.03
CA VAL A 63 16.66 4.54 6.90
C VAL A 63 16.12 3.18 7.34
N ASP A 64 16.62 2.62 8.44
CA ASP A 64 16.15 1.33 8.98
C ASP A 64 14.63 1.35 9.28
N ASN A 65 14.12 2.47 9.79
CA ASN A 65 12.70 2.65 10.06
C ASN A 65 11.89 2.70 8.75
N LEU A 66 12.38 3.42 7.74
CA LEU A 66 11.76 3.43 6.41
C LEU A 66 11.72 2.03 5.81
N ASP A 67 12.84 1.30 5.84
CA ASP A 67 12.94 -0.06 5.32
C ASP A 67 11.96 -1.01 6.02
N LYS A 68 11.89 -0.94 7.36
CA LYS A 68 10.92 -1.73 8.14
C LYS A 68 9.49 -1.41 7.76
N LEU A 69 9.17 -0.13 7.59
CA LEU A 69 7.84 0.31 7.18
C LEU A 69 7.55 -0.22 5.78
N VAL A 70 8.35 0.11 4.78
CA VAL A 70 8.19 -0.36 3.39
C VAL A 70 8.00 -1.88 3.33
N ALA A 71 8.80 -2.66 4.06
CA ALA A 71 8.67 -4.11 4.09
C ALA A 71 7.31 -4.62 4.63
N THR A 72 6.65 -3.88 5.53
CA THR A 72 5.36 -4.28 6.13
C THR A 72 4.20 -4.23 5.12
N TYR A 73 4.25 -3.28 4.17
CA TYR A 73 3.25 -3.13 3.10
C TYR A 73 3.98 -2.94 1.78
N SER A 74 4.52 -4.03 1.24
CA SER A 74 5.25 -4.04 -0.02
C SER A 74 4.44 -4.67 -1.14
N CYS A 75 4.52 -4.09 -2.34
CA CYS A 75 3.99 -4.67 -3.56
C CYS A 75 5.01 -5.56 -4.29
N ARG A 76 6.18 -5.81 -3.70
CA ARG A 76 7.22 -6.69 -4.25
C ARG A 76 6.70 -8.12 -4.39
N ARG A 77 6.98 -8.72 -5.55
CA ARG A 77 6.66 -10.12 -5.86
C ARG A 77 7.92 -10.87 -6.26
N LYS A 78 7.92 -12.19 -6.08
CA LYS A 78 8.97 -13.07 -6.61
C LYS A 78 9.07 -12.85 -8.12
N THR A 79 10.25 -12.44 -8.58
CA THR A 79 10.53 -12.13 -9.99
C THR A 79 11.95 -12.54 -10.33
N ARG A 80 12.17 -13.00 -11.56
CA ARG A 80 13.51 -13.23 -12.14
C ARG A 80 14.04 -12.01 -12.91
N ARG A 81 13.24 -10.94 -12.99
CA ARG A 81 13.57 -9.70 -13.71
C ARG A 81 13.94 -8.63 -12.69
N TRP A 82 15.24 -8.34 -12.54
CA TRP A 82 15.73 -7.34 -11.59
C TRP A 82 15.10 -5.95 -11.74
N PRO A 83 14.77 -5.44 -12.96
CA PRO A 83 14.15 -4.13 -13.08
C PRO A 83 12.78 -4.08 -12.40
N MET A 84 12.07 -5.21 -12.37
CA MET A 84 10.78 -5.30 -11.70
C MET A 84 10.89 -5.24 -10.17
N SER A 85 12.01 -5.74 -9.61
CA SER A 85 12.31 -5.60 -8.18
C SER A 85 12.57 -4.14 -7.80
N LEU A 86 13.31 -3.42 -8.66
CA LEU A 86 13.55 -1.99 -8.51
C LEU A 86 12.24 -1.20 -8.63
N PHE A 87 11.42 -1.51 -9.64
CA PHE A 87 10.12 -0.85 -9.84
C PHE A 87 9.20 -0.99 -8.63
N CYS A 88 9.05 -2.20 -8.07
CA CYS A 88 8.26 -2.38 -6.84
C CYS A 88 8.82 -1.59 -5.66
N ASN A 89 10.15 -1.49 -5.52
CA ASN A 89 10.75 -0.67 -4.47
C ASN A 89 10.46 0.82 -4.67
N MET A 90 10.56 1.31 -5.91
CA MET A 90 10.21 2.70 -6.24
C MET A 90 8.75 3.00 -5.88
N LEU A 91 7.82 2.08 -6.17
CA LEU A 91 6.41 2.23 -5.78
C LEU A 91 6.23 2.28 -4.26
N ASP A 92 6.83 1.36 -3.52
CA ASP A 92 6.67 1.29 -2.06
C ASP A 92 7.22 2.55 -1.37
N VAL A 93 8.39 3.03 -1.78
CA VAL A 93 9.01 4.26 -1.25
C VAL A 93 8.17 5.49 -1.64
N SER A 94 7.71 5.57 -2.88
CA SER A 94 6.87 6.68 -3.35
C SER A 94 5.55 6.76 -2.58
N ALA A 95 4.89 5.62 -2.34
CA ALA A 95 3.65 5.58 -1.57
C ALA A 95 3.85 6.01 -0.10
N TYR A 96 5.00 5.65 0.50
CA TYR A 96 5.34 6.13 1.84
C TYR A 96 5.60 7.64 1.86
N ASN A 97 6.37 8.16 0.90
CA ASN A 97 6.64 9.60 0.81
C ASN A 97 5.35 10.40 0.58
N ALA A 98 4.44 9.90 -0.26
CA ALA A 98 3.13 10.49 -0.46
C ALA A 98 2.30 10.54 0.83
N LEU A 99 2.36 9.49 1.67
CA LEU A 99 1.73 9.50 2.99
C LEU A 99 2.35 10.56 3.92
N VAL A 100 3.67 10.69 3.94
CA VAL A 100 4.36 11.71 4.76
C VAL A 100 3.92 13.11 4.35
N LEU A 101 3.89 13.39 3.05
CA LEU A 101 3.40 14.66 2.52
C LEU A 101 1.92 14.88 2.87
N TRP A 102 1.07 13.88 2.67
CA TRP A 102 -0.34 13.96 3.00
C TRP A 102 -0.56 14.32 4.47
N LEU A 103 0.13 13.65 5.40
CA LEU A 103 0.02 13.93 6.83
C LEU A 103 0.65 15.26 7.25
N SER A 104 1.54 15.83 6.43
CA SER A 104 2.09 17.17 6.68
C SER A 104 1.10 18.27 6.32
N VAL A 105 0.27 18.04 5.29
CA VAL A 105 -0.78 18.97 4.85
C VAL A 105 -2.06 18.79 5.65
N GLU A 106 -2.42 17.54 5.96
CA GLU A 106 -3.65 17.18 6.66
C GLU A 106 -3.34 16.32 7.90
N PRO A 107 -2.89 16.93 9.01
CA PRO A 107 -2.53 16.21 10.22
C PRO A 107 -3.72 15.55 10.93
N ALA A 108 -4.94 16.07 10.76
CA ALA A 108 -6.15 15.60 11.42
C ALA A 108 -6.77 14.37 10.74
N TRP A 109 -6.46 14.10 9.47
CA TRP A 109 -6.99 12.97 8.71
C TRP A 109 -6.79 11.63 9.45
N ASN A 110 -7.89 10.94 9.79
CA ASN A 110 -7.86 9.67 10.52
C ASN A 110 -7.05 9.70 11.84
N GLN A 111 -7.06 10.80 12.60
CA GLN A 111 -6.30 10.94 13.85
C GLN A 111 -6.66 9.93 14.93
N GLN A 112 -7.94 9.63 15.06
CA GLN A 112 -8.44 8.61 15.98
C GLN A 112 -7.94 7.20 15.61
N LYS A 113 -7.43 7.00 14.38
CA LYS A 113 -6.99 5.71 13.82
C LYS A 113 -5.48 5.69 13.52
N ARG A 114 -4.68 6.35 14.37
CA ARG A 114 -3.23 6.58 14.15
C ARG A 114 -2.45 5.31 13.77
N SER A 115 -2.72 4.18 14.41
CA SER A 115 -2.02 2.91 14.17
C SER A 115 -2.26 2.31 12.78
N ILE A 116 -3.38 2.66 12.13
CA ILE A 116 -3.78 2.09 10.83
C ILE A 116 -3.83 3.10 9.69
N ARG A 117 -3.46 4.38 9.94
CA ARG A 117 -3.44 5.45 8.94
C ARG A 117 -2.75 5.04 7.64
N ARG A 118 -1.60 4.37 7.72
CA ARG A 118 -0.87 3.91 6.53
C ARG A 118 -1.65 2.90 5.71
N ARG A 119 -2.31 1.93 6.35
CA ARG A 119 -3.13 0.95 5.66
C ARG A 119 -4.31 1.62 4.95
N LEU A 120 -4.98 2.55 5.63
CA LEU A 120 -6.09 3.31 5.08
C LEU A 120 -5.64 4.14 3.87
N PHE A 121 -4.49 4.79 3.98
CA PHE A 121 -3.93 5.61 2.90
C PHE A 121 -3.61 4.76 1.67
N LEU A 122 -2.96 3.60 1.85
CA LEU A 122 -2.65 2.71 0.74
C LEU A 122 -3.91 2.14 0.08
N GLN A 123 -4.95 1.86 0.86
CA GLN A 123 -6.24 1.41 0.33
C GLN A 123 -6.92 2.50 -0.50
N GLU A 124 -6.94 3.74 -0.01
CA GLU A 124 -7.52 4.89 -0.70
C GLU A 124 -6.72 5.22 -1.97
N LEU A 125 -5.38 5.25 -1.87
CA LEU A 125 -4.47 5.46 -3.00
C LEU A 125 -4.71 4.40 -4.09
N GLY A 126 -4.68 3.12 -3.74
CA GLY A 126 -4.89 2.02 -4.70
C GLY A 126 -6.26 2.10 -5.35
N THR A 127 -7.31 2.41 -4.59
CA THR A 127 -8.67 2.59 -5.12
C THR A 127 -8.73 3.77 -6.08
N SER A 128 -8.17 4.92 -5.70
CA SER A 128 -8.13 6.15 -6.51
C SER A 128 -7.43 5.92 -7.86
N MET A 129 -6.28 5.24 -7.86
CA MET A 129 -5.52 4.96 -9.08
C MET A 129 -6.25 4.02 -10.06
N VAL A 130 -7.05 3.08 -9.53
CA VAL A 130 -7.72 2.05 -10.33
C VAL A 130 -9.08 2.53 -10.86
N ARG A 131 -9.77 3.45 -10.17
CA ARG A 131 -11.09 4.00 -10.55
C ARG A 131 -11.19 4.43 -12.02
N PRO A 132 -10.28 5.23 -12.60
CA PRO A 132 -10.41 5.65 -14.00
C PRO A 132 -10.33 4.48 -14.98
N ALA A 133 -9.50 3.48 -14.69
CA ALA A 133 -9.38 2.29 -15.51
C ALA A 133 -10.60 1.37 -15.39
N GLN A 134 -11.22 1.32 -14.21
CA GLN A 134 -12.48 0.61 -13.99
C GLN A 134 -13.63 1.27 -14.76
N ALA A 135 -13.74 2.61 -14.72
CA ALA A 135 -14.79 3.34 -15.42
C ALA A 135 -14.73 3.14 -16.94
N ARG A 136 -13.53 3.07 -17.53
CA ARG A 136 -13.33 2.80 -18.97
C ARG A 136 -13.55 1.33 -19.36
N ARG A 137 -13.78 0.44 -18.40
CA ARG A 137 -13.83 -0.99 -18.66
C ARG A 137 -15.20 -1.37 -19.26
N THR A 138 -15.20 -1.78 -20.52
CA THR A 138 -16.42 -2.21 -21.24
C THR A 138 -16.82 -3.67 -20.98
N ARG A 139 -15.94 -4.47 -20.37
CA ARG A 139 -16.21 -5.90 -20.10
C ARG A 139 -16.01 -6.23 -18.64
N LEU A 140 -17.04 -6.79 -18.02
CA LEU A 140 -16.95 -7.28 -16.65
C LEU A 140 -15.84 -8.35 -16.52
N PRO A 141 -15.11 -8.35 -15.41
CA PRO A 141 -14.22 -9.44 -15.03
C PRO A 141 -14.95 -10.77 -15.05
N ARG A 142 -14.24 -11.83 -15.41
CA ARG A 142 -14.80 -13.19 -15.41
C ARG A 142 -15.08 -13.72 -14.01
N SER A 143 -14.39 -13.20 -13.00
CA SER A 143 -14.66 -13.58 -11.61
C SER A 143 -15.86 -12.81 -11.07
N SER A 144 -16.81 -13.54 -10.50
CA SER A 144 -18.01 -12.97 -9.87
C SER A 144 -17.67 -11.93 -8.80
N SER A 145 -16.63 -12.18 -8.01
CA SER A 145 -16.16 -11.25 -6.98
C SER A 145 -15.63 -9.92 -7.54
N ALA A 146 -14.92 -9.93 -8.66
CA ALA A 146 -14.41 -8.70 -9.26
C ALA A 146 -15.47 -7.98 -10.10
N ALA A 147 -16.45 -8.70 -10.64
CA ALA A 147 -17.64 -8.11 -11.26
C ALA A 147 -18.48 -7.36 -10.22
N ALA A 148 -18.77 -8.00 -9.07
CA ALA A 148 -19.53 -7.37 -7.99
C ALA A 148 -18.88 -6.08 -7.46
N LEU A 149 -17.54 -6.03 -7.37
CA LEU A 149 -16.83 -4.81 -6.97
C LEU A 149 -17.01 -3.64 -7.95
N LEU A 150 -17.12 -3.93 -9.25
CA LEU A 150 -17.36 -2.91 -10.27
C LEU A 150 -18.82 -2.44 -10.28
N GLU A 151 -19.75 -3.35 -10.06
CA GLU A 151 -21.18 -3.05 -9.98
C GLU A 151 -21.47 -2.10 -8.81
N VAL A 152 -20.88 -2.34 -7.63
CA VAL A 152 -21.00 -1.45 -6.46
C VAL A 152 -20.42 -0.05 -6.72
N GLN A 153 -19.35 0.05 -7.52
CA GLN A 153 -18.72 1.34 -7.85
C GLN A 153 -19.46 2.11 -8.97
N GLN A 154 -20.20 1.44 -9.84
CA GLN A 154 -20.98 2.06 -10.92
C GLN A 154 -22.36 2.55 -10.50
N GLN A 155 -22.88 2.13 -9.33
CA GLN A 155 -24.18 2.57 -8.82
C GLN A 155 -24.23 4.01 -8.27
N VAL A 156 -23.17 4.81 -8.43
CA VAL A 156 -23.11 6.21 -7.98
C VAL A 156 -23.54 7.22 -9.06
N GLU A 157 -23.76 6.81 -10.31
CA GLU A 157 -24.25 7.71 -11.36
C GLU A 157 -25.51 7.14 -12.05
N PRO A 158 -26.70 7.74 -11.89
CA PRO A 158 -27.89 7.34 -12.63
C PRO A 158 -27.80 7.86 -14.08
N GLY A 159 -27.12 7.11 -14.94
CA GLY A 159 -27.25 7.27 -16.39
C GLY A 159 -28.54 6.61 -16.89
N PRO A 160 -29.25 7.17 -17.89
CA PRO A 160 -30.52 6.63 -18.34
C PRO A 160 -30.32 5.27 -19.02
N ALA A 161 -31.23 4.35 -18.67
CA ALA A 161 -31.27 2.96 -19.07
C ALA A 161 -31.44 2.74 -20.58
N GLN A 162 -30.79 1.68 -21.11
CA GLN A 162 -31.42 0.54 -21.79
C GLN A 162 -30.34 -0.41 -22.34
N GLU A 163 -29.78 -1.27 -21.48
CA GLU A 163 -29.06 -2.45 -21.97
C GLU A 163 -30.06 -3.58 -22.23
N GLN A 164 -30.35 -3.82 -23.51
CA GLN A 164 -31.01 -5.04 -23.97
C GLN A 164 -30.10 -6.25 -23.67
N THR A 165 -30.15 -6.75 -22.44
CA THR A 165 -29.30 -7.85 -22.00
C THR A 165 -29.68 -9.14 -22.74
N LYS A 166 -28.79 -9.61 -23.62
CA LYS A 166 -28.91 -10.95 -24.24
C LYS A 166 -28.75 -12.01 -23.14
N LYS A 167 -29.81 -12.74 -22.82
CA LYS A 167 -29.80 -13.83 -21.84
C LYS A 167 -29.78 -15.19 -22.56
N ARG A 168 -29.30 -16.24 -21.88
CA ARG A 168 -29.24 -17.60 -22.43
C ARG A 168 -30.57 -18.32 -22.22
N CYS A 169 -31.05 -19.00 -23.25
CA CYS A 169 -32.25 -19.83 -23.13
C CYS A 169 -31.97 -21.04 -22.22
N HIS A 170 -32.81 -21.25 -21.19
CA HIS A 170 -32.63 -22.35 -20.24
C HIS A 170 -32.91 -23.75 -20.82
N LEU A 171 -33.59 -23.83 -21.98
CA LEU A 171 -33.92 -25.08 -22.67
C LEU A 171 -32.92 -25.45 -23.78
N CYS A 172 -32.04 -24.53 -24.18
CA CYS A 172 -31.04 -24.82 -25.20
C CYS A 172 -29.86 -25.62 -24.62
N ARG A 173 -29.57 -26.79 -25.21
CA ARG A 173 -28.36 -27.58 -24.90
C ARG A 173 -27.04 -26.89 -25.34
N GLY A 174 -27.10 -25.92 -26.26
CA GLY A 174 -25.95 -25.17 -26.81
C GLY A 174 -25.72 -23.78 -26.19
N LYS A 175 -24.61 -23.11 -26.57
CA LYS A 175 -24.25 -21.73 -26.15
C LYS A 175 -24.94 -20.66 -27.03
N ARG A 176 -26.26 -20.76 -27.24
CA ARG A 176 -27.02 -19.77 -28.03
C ARG A 176 -27.51 -18.65 -27.12
N SER A 177 -27.01 -17.43 -27.32
CA SER A 177 -27.51 -16.21 -26.67
C SER A 177 -28.70 -15.66 -27.46
N VAL A 178 -29.79 -15.31 -26.77
CA VAL A 178 -31.02 -14.82 -27.40
C VAL A 178 -31.42 -13.48 -26.83
N HIS A 179 -32.15 -12.67 -27.62
CA HIS A 179 -32.85 -11.51 -27.09
C HIS A 179 -33.86 -12.00 -26.05
N ALA A 180 -33.75 -11.50 -24.83
CA ALA A 180 -34.41 -12.08 -23.67
C ALA A 180 -35.93 -11.94 -23.79
N ARG A 181 -36.61 -13.06 -24.06
CA ARG A 181 -38.04 -13.25 -23.75
C ARG A 181 -38.12 -14.11 -22.51
N PHE A 182 -39.08 -13.83 -21.65
CA PHE A 182 -39.27 -14.53 -20.38
C PHE A 182 -40.57 -15.32 -20.42
N CYS A 183 -40.52 -16.56 -19.96
CA CYS A 183 -41.73 -17.36 -19.76
C CYS A 183 -42.58 -16.71 -18.66
N HIS A 184 -43.87 -16.50 -18.92
CA HIS A 184 -44.78 -15.89 -17.94
C HIS A 184 -44.91 -16.74 -16.67
N ALA A 185 -44.92 -18.06 -16.79
CA ALA A 185 -45.10 -18.98 -15.66
C ALA A 185 -43.86 -19.12 -14.76
N CYS A 186 -42.65 -19.20 -15.34
CA CYS A 186 -41.43 -19.48 -14.56
C CYS A 186 -40.40 -18.35 -14.53
N GLY A 187 -40.64 -17.25 -15.26
CA GLY A 187 -39.74 -16.09 -15.34
C GLY A 187 -38.38 -16.35 -15.99
N GLN A 188 -38.14 -17.57 -16.50
CA GLN A 188 -36.86 -17.93 -17.12
C GLN A 188 -36.77 -17.47 -18.57
N ALA A 189 -35.55 -17.17 -19.03
CA ALA A 189 -35.30 -16.71 -20.40
C ALA A 189 -35.43 -17.86 -21.42
N VAL A 190 -36.18 -17.63 -22.50
CA VAL A 190 -36.47 -18.62 -23.56
C VAL A 190 -36.23 -18.05 -24.97
N CYS A 191 -35.81 -18.90 -25.91
CA CYS A 191 -35.65 -18.52 -27.31
C CYS A 191 -36.97 -18.65 -28.08
N LYS A 192 -37.03 -18.09 -29.30
CA LYS A 192 -38.22 -18.18 -30.17
C LYS A 192 -38.63 -19.64 -30.48
N GLU A 193 -37.65 -20.55 -30.60
CA GLU A 193 -37.90 -21.97 -30.88
C GLU A 193 -38.50 -22.71 -29.65
N HIS A 194 -38.19 -22.26 -28.42
CA HIS A 194 -38.65 -22.88 -27.18
C HIS A 194 -39.72 -22.04 -26.46
N SER A 195 -40.37 -21.12 -27.16
CA SER A 195 -41.43 -20.28 -26.62
C SER A 195 -42.65 -20.32 -27.54
N THR A 196 -43.83 -20.51 -26.97
CA THR A 196 -45.10 -20.27 -27.65
C THR A 196 -45.71 -18.97 -27.14
N VAL A 197 -46.42 -18.25 -28.01
CA VAL A 197 -47.17 -17.05 -27.63
C VAL A 197 -48.61 -17.48 -27.38
N VAL A 198 -49.11 -17.22 -26.19
CA VAL A 198 -50.49 -17.47 -25.80
C VAL A 198 -51.10 -16.10 -25.47
N CYS A 199 -52.31 -15.81 -25.96
CA CYS A 199 -52.99 -14.57 -25.61
C CYS A 199 -53.46 -14.64 -24.15
N SER A 200 -53.67 -13.47 -23.53
CA SER A 200 -54.10 -13.38 -22.13
C SER A 200 -55.43 -14.06 -21.84
N ALA A 201 -56.28 -14.27 -22.85
CA ALA A 201 -57.55 -15.00 -22.71
C ALA A 201 -57.37 -16.54 -22.71
N CYS A 202 -56.23 -17.04 -23.21
CA CYS A 202 -55.94 -18.48 -23.29
C CYS A 202 -54.86 -18.94 -22.29
N SER A 203 -54.25 -18.01 -21.54
CA SER A 203 -53.37 -18.31 -20.42
C SER A 203 -54.22 -18.47 -19.15
N CYS A 204 -54.83 -19.64 -18.98
CA CYS A 204 -55.52 -20.01 -17.75
C CYS A 204 -54.55 -20.11 -16.56
#